data_AF-A0A811KVC5-F1
#
_entry.id   AF-A0A811KVC5-F1
#
_cell.length_a   1.000
_cell.length_b   1.000
_cell.length_c   1.000
_cell.angle_alpha   90.00
_cell.angle_beta   90.00
_cell.angle_gamma   90.00
#
_symmetry.space_group_name_H-M   'P 1'
#
loop_
_entity.id
_entity.type
_entity.pdbx_description
1 polymer ?
#
loop_
_entity_poly.entity_id
_entity_poly.type
_entity_poly.pdbx_seq_one_letter_code
_entity_poly.pdbx_strand_id
1 'polypeptide(L)'
;MAKGSIKPRSSKQIRHRPVVKPSTSKPEILSKEEREELKRLAECLPMVMQQKNDDPASIVFNAASYIDRLVSTITAKVKSGALPPEALQNIAPQVTVTRRPQKSQKVTRRRRS
;
A
#
# COMPACT_ATOMS: atom_id res chain seq x y z
N MET A 1 21.27 -60.38 -28.05
CA MET A 1 20.56 -59.37 -28.89
C MET A 1 19.29 -58.95 -28.17
N ALA A 2 19.31 -57.81 -27.47
CA ALA A 2 18.14 -57.31 -26.72
C ALA A 2 17.37 -56.29 -27.56
N LYS A 3 16.07 -56.54 -27.80
CA LYS A 3 15.19 -55.61 -28.52
C LYS A 3 14.69 -54.53 -27.55
N GLY A 4 15.24 -53.33 -27.65
CA GLY A 4 14.71 -52.14 -26.98
C GLY A 4 13.45 -51.66 -27.71
N SER A 5 12.29 -51.81 -27.06
CA SER A 5 10.99 -51.36 -27.57
C SER A 5 10.72 -49.94 -27.07
N ILE A 6 10.82 -48.93 -27.95
CA ILE A 6 10.54 -47.53 -27.63
C ILE A 6 9.05 -47.28 -27.88
N LYS A 7 8.26 -47.09 -26.81
CA LYS A 7 6.87 -46.62 -26.91
C LYS A 7 6.86 -45.12 -27.27
N PRO A 8 6.09 -44.69 -28.29
CA PRO A 8 5.91 -43.26 -28.53
C PRO A 8 5.06 -42.64 -27.42
N ARG A 9 5.56 -41.52 -26.89
CA ARG A 9 4.95 -40.70 -25.85
C ARG A 9 3.72 -40.00 -26.42
N SER A 10 2.55 -40.28 -25.84
CA SER A 10 1.27 -39.64 -26.13
C SER A 10 1.41 -38.12 -26.30
N SER A 11 1.05 -37.65 -27.49
CA SER A 11 0.94 -36.23 -27.84
C SER A 11 -0.18 -35.61 -27.02
N LYS A 12 0.19 -34.79 -26.03
CA LYS A 12 -0.77 -33.97 -25.28
C LYS A 12 -1.42 -32.99 -26.25
N GLN A 13 -2.69 -33.21 -26.53
CA GLN A 13 -3.56 -32.35 -27.32
C GLN A 13 -3.64 -30.98 -26.64
N ILE A 14 -2.96 -29.99 -27.21
CA ILE A 14 -3.00 -28.59 -26.73
C ILE A 14 -4.40 -28.07 -27.06
N ARG A 15 -5.27 -28.01 -26.05
CA ARG A 15 -6.56 -27.34 -26.17
C ARG A 15 -6.29 -25.85 -26.32
N HIS A 16 -6.61 -25.29 -27.48
CA HIS A 16 -6.65 -23.85 -27.67
C HIS A 16 -7.66 -23.26 -26.68
N ARG A 17 -7.15 -22.55 -25.68
CA ARG A 17 -7.99 -21.75 -24.78
C ARG A 17 -8.65 -20.67 -25.64
N PRO A 18 -9.99 -20.50 -25.59
CA PRO A 18 -10.62 -19.42 -26.34
C PRO A 18 -10.04 -18.09 -25.85
N VAL A 19 -9.49 -17.33 -26.79
CA VAL A 19 -9.05 -15.95 -26.56
C VAL A 19 -10.29 -15.19 -26.13
N VAL A 20 -10.33 -14.80 -24.85
CA VAL A 20 -11.34 -13.88 -24.33
C VAL A 20 -11.16 -12.59 -25.12
N LYS A 21 -12.14 -12.28 -25.98
CA LYS A 21 -12.14 -11.03 -26.73
C LYS A 21 -12.09 -9.88 -25.72
N PRO A 22 -11.20 -8.89 -25.87
CA PRO A 22 -11.23 -7.72 -25.01
C PRO A 22 -12.60 -7.08 -25.14
N SER A 23 -13.34 -7.05 -24.02
CA SER A 23 -14.63 -6.38 -23.94
C SER A 23 -14.37 -4.91 -24.28
N THR A 24 -14.91 -4.45 -25.40
CA THR A 24 -14.98 -3.02 -25.71
C THR A 24 -16.06 -2.42 -24.81
N SER A 25 -15.78 -2.33 -23.51
CA SER A 25 -16.58 -1.52 -22.60
C SER A 25 -16.57 -0.10 -23.14
N LYS A 26 -17.75 0.49 -23.25
CA LYS A 26 -17.92 1.89 -23.65
C LYS A 26 -16.97 2.77 -22.82
N PRO A 27 -16.41 3.85 -23.37
CA PRO A 27 -15.61 4.78 -22.58
C PRO A 27 -16.44 5.21 -21.37
N GLU A 28 -15.96 4.85 -20.20
CA GLU A 28 -16.65 5.12 -18.95
C GLU A 28 -16.60 6.63 -18.74
N ILE A 29 -17.76 7.27 -18.83
CA ILE A 29 -17.85 8.72 -18.68
C ILE A 29 -17.78 9.01 -17.19
N LEU A 30 -16.63 9.47 -16.74
CA LEU A 30 -16.45 9.93 -15.36
C LEU A 30 -17.44 11.03 -15.02
N SER A 31 -18.03 10.93 -13.84
CA SER A 31 -18.86 11.95 -13.22
C SER A 31 -18.06 13.23 -12.98
N LYS A 32 -18.76 14.34 -12.70
CA LYS A 32 -18.11 15.61 -12.39
C LYS A 32 -17.24 15.51 -11.14
N GLU A 33 -17.72 14.83 -10.11
CA GLU A 33 -17.02 14.64 -8.84
C GLU A 33 -15.74 13.81 -9.03
N GLU A 34 -15.79 12.73 -9.81
CA GLU A 34 -14.61 11.90 -10.12
C GLU A 34 -13.55 12.66 -10.91
N ARG A 35 -13.97 13.53 -11.84
CA ARG A 35 -13.03 14.39 -12.60
C ARG A 35 -12.36 15.42 -11.71
N GLU A 36 -13.11 16.03 -10.79
CA GLU A 36 -12.54 16.97 -9.82
C GLU A 36 -11.54 16.28 -8.89
N GLU A 37 -11.86 15.06 -8.43
CA GLU A 37 -10.94 14.28 -7.61
C GLU A 37 -9.68 13.86 -8.37
N LEU A 38 -9.80 13.44 -9.64
CA LEU A 38 -8.63 13.15 -10.48
C LEU A 38 -7.74 14.37 -10.69
N LYS A 39 -8.34 15.56 -10.84
CA LYS A 39 -7.57 16.80 -10.94
C LYS A 39 -6.80 17.08 -9.65
N ARG A 40 -7.45 16.96 -8.49
CA ARG A 40 -6.78 17.07 -7.18
C ARG A 40 -5.65 16.05 -7.04
N LEU A 41 -5.89 14.81 -7.47
CA LEU A 41 -4.90 13.75 -7.43
C LEU A 41 -3.69 14.06 -8.32
N ALA A 42 -3.92 14.60 -9.52
CA ALA A 42 -2.85 15.01 -10.43
C ALA A 42 -1.99 16.14 -9.86
N GLU A 43 -2.61 17.11 -9.16
CA GLU A 43 -1.90 18.21 -8.48
C GLU A 43 -0.99 17.71 -7.35
N CYS A 44 -1.30 16.59 -6.72
CA CYS A 44 -0.46 15.97 -5.69
C CYS A 44 0.78 15.24 -6.26
N LEU A 45 0.84 15.00 -7.57
CA LEU A 45 1.98 14.32 -8.19
C LEU A 45 3.15 15.28 -8.40
N PRO A 46 4.41 14.80 -8.35
CA PRO A 46 5.56 15.58 -8.76
C PRO A 46 5.39 16.13 -10.18
N MET A 47 5.88 17.33 -10.44
CA MET A 47 5.78 17.98 -11.77
C MET A 47 6.27 17.08 -12.92
N VAL A 48 7.29 16.25 -12.67
CA VAL A 48 7.83 15.30 -13.66
C VAL A 48 6.89 14.14 -14.00
N MET A 49 5.90 13.87 -13.15
CA MET A 49 4.88 12.82 -13.31
C MET A 49 3.52 13.37 -13.73
N GLN A 50 3.36 14.70 -13.75
CA GLN A 50 2.19 15.36 -14.30
C GLN A 50 2.23 15.23 -15.81
N GLN A 51 1.30 14.47 -16.38
CA GLN A 51 1.20 14.30 -17.83
C GLN A 51 0.41 15.45 -18.44
N LYS A 52 0.78 15.85 -19.66
CA LYS A 52 0.04 16.90 -20.42
C LYS A 52 -1.34 16.44 -20.86
N ASN A 53 -1.54 15.12 -20.94
CA ASN A 53 -2.82 14.51 -21.25
C ASN A 53 -3.35 13.93 -19.94
N ASP A 54 -4.45 14.49 -19.44
CA ASP A 54 -5.12 14.08 -18.20
C ASP A 54 -5.84 12.73 -18.36
N ASP A 55 -5.11 11.69 -18.79
CA ASP A 55 -5.64 10.33 -18.89
C ASP A 55 -5.89 9.79 -17.46
N PRO A 56 -7.14 9.43 -17.11
CA PRO A 56 -7.49 8.98 -15.77
C PRO A 56 -6.66 7.78 -15.30
N ALA A 57 -6.43 6.81 -16.18
CA ALA A 57 -5.69 5.60 -15.85
C ALA A 57 -4.23 5.93 -15.53
N SER A 58 -3.62 6.80 -16.32
CA SER A 58 -2.24 7.25 -16.11
C SER A 58 -2.09 8.05 -14.82
N ILE A 59 -3.03 8.93 -14.48
CA ILE A 59 -3.02 9.69 -13.20
C ILE A 59 -3.04 8.71 -12.01
N VAL A 60 -3.97 7.76 -12.01
CA VAL A 60 -4.11 6.77 -10.94
C VAL A 60 -2.86 5.89 -10.83
N PHE A 61 -2.33 5.43 -11.96
CA PHE A 61 -1.11 4.62 -12.00
C PHE A 61 0.11 5.38 -11.46
N ASN A 62 0.27 6.64 -11.87
CA ASN A 62 1.35 7.49 -11.41
C ASN A 62 1.24 7.79 -9.91
N ALA A 63 0.03 8.00 -9.40
CA ALA A 63 -0.22 8.18 -7.97
C ALA A 63 0.16 6.94 -7.15
N ALA A 64 -0.29 5.75 -7.56
CA ALA A 64 0.08 4.51 -6.90
C ALA A 64 1.61 4.32 -6.88
N SER A 65 2.25 4.52 -8.03
CA SER A 65 3.70 4.41 -8.17
C SER A 65 4.47 5.42 -7.29
N TYR A 66 3.94 6.64 -7.14
CA TYR A 66 4.57 7.66 -6.31
C TYR A 66 4.44 7.33 -4.82
N ILE A 67 3.28 6.82 -4.38
CA ILE A 67 3.07 6.33 -3.02
C ILE A 67 4.09 5.24 -2.68
N ASP A 68 4.27 4.25 -3.54
CA ASP A 68 5.24 3.16 -3.30
C ASP A 68 6.67 3.68 -3.16
N ARG A 69 7.06 4.67 -3.98
CA ARG A 69 8.37 5.33 -3.88
C ARG A 69 8.55 6.08 -2.57
N LEU A 70 7.52 6.80 -2.12
CA LEU A 70 7.54 7.51 -0.84
C LEU A 70 7.69 6.53 0.32
N VAL A 71 6.89 5.46 0.33
CA VAL A 71 6.96 4.41 1.37
C VAL A 71 8.35 3.77 1.40
N SER A 72 8.90 3.40 0.25
CA SER A 72 10.24 2.81 0.15
C SER A 72 11.31 3.77 0.67
N THR A 73 11.25 5.05 0.28
CA THR A 73 12.19 6.08 0.70
C THR A 73 12.13 6.34 2.20
N ILE A 74 10.92 6.47 2.76
CA ILE A 74 10.72 6.67 4.20
C ILE A 74 11.22 5.46 4.96
N THR A 75 10.89 4.24 4.52
CA THR A 75 11.36 3.00 5.15
C THR A 75 12.88 2.91 5.17
N ALA A 76 13.54 3.26 4.06
CA ALA A 76 14.99 3.30 3.99
C ALA A 76 15.59 4.31 4.97
N LYS A 77 15.03 5.54 5.03
CA LYS A 77 15.48 6.60 5.95
C LYS A 77 15.28 6.24 7.42
N VAL A 78 14.18 5.56 7.76
CA VAL A 78 13.92 5.07 9.12
C VAL A 78 14.96 4.02 9.49
N LYS A 79 15.21 3.04 8.62
CA LYS A 79 16.20 1.98 8.87
C LYS A 79 17.63 2.52 8.99
N SER A 80 17.96 3.55 8.21
CA SER A 80 19.29 4.17 8.25
C SER A 80 19.47 5.21 9.36
N GLY A 81 18.42 5.52 10.13
CA GLY A 81 18.44 6.59 11.13
C GLY A 81 18.60 8.00 10.53
N ALA A 82 18.32 8.17 9.23
CA ALA A 82 18.44 9.45 8.52
C ALA A 82 17.11 10.23 8.45
N LEU A 83 16.10 9.81 9.22
CA LEU A 83 14.88 10.57 9.38
C LEU A 83 15.15 11.74 10.36
N PRO A 84 14.83 12.99 10.00
CA PRO A 84 15.04 14.13 10.90
C PRO A 84 14.24 13.96 12.21
N PRO A 85 14.77 14.38 13.36
CA PRO A 85 14.11 14.22 14.65
C PRO A 85 12.76 14.94 14.71
N GLU A 86 12.58 16.04 13.98
CA GLU A 86 11.31 16.76 13.86
C GLU A 86 10.22 15.88 13.24
N ALA A 87 10.58 14.98 12.31
CA ALA A 87 9.64 14.04 11.73
C ALA A 87 9.20 12.97 12.75
N LEU A 88 10.01 12.66 13.77
CA LEU A 88 9.68 11.70 14.81
C LEU A 88 8.75 12.28 15.88
N GLN A 89 8.76 13.62 16.08
CA GLN A 89 7.95 14.29 17.11
C GLN A 89 6.44 14.08 16.93
N ASN A 90 5.97 13.92 15.69
CA ASN A 90 4.56 13.72 15.37
C ASN A 90 4.14 12.25 15.28
N ILE A 91 5.09 11.31 15.34
CA ILE A 91 4.85 9.85 15.19
C ILE A 91 4.78 9.18 16.56
N ALA A 92 5.37 9.79 17.60
CA ALA A 92 5.30 9.25 18.95
C ALA A 92 3.83 9.10 19.37
N PRO A 93 3.36 7.91 19.76
CA PRO A 93 2.07 7.79 20.40
C PRO A 93 2.12 8.70 21.63
N GLN A 94 1.25 9.72 21.65
CA GLN A 94 1.00 10.52 22.85
C GLN A 94 0.55 9.52 23.91
N VAL A 95 1.48 9.04 24.73
CA VAL A 95 1.15 8.17 25.85
C VAL A 95 0.39 9.08 26.79
N THR A 96 -0.94 9.09 26.68
CA THR A 96 -1.81 9.63 27.69
C THR A 96 -1.56 8.79 28.93
N VAL A 97 -0.62 9.23 29.77
CA VAL A 97 -0.41 8.67 31.10
C VAL A 97 -1.64 9.09 31.89
N THR A 98 -2.72 8.31 31.78
CA THR A 98 -3.85 8.42 32.70
C THR A 98 -3.33 7.97 34.05
N ARG A 99 -2.77 8.90 34.82
CA ARG A 99 -2.36 8.69 36.21
C ARG A 99 -3.60 8.27 36.99
N ARG A 100 -3.77 6.95 37.18
CA ARG A 100 -4.71 6.42 38.16
C ARG A 100 -4.32 7.00 39.52
N PRO A 101 -5.24 7.65 40.26
CA PRO A 101 -4.95 8.09 41.63
C PRO A 101 -4.77 6.83 42.50
N GLN A 102 -3.54 6.58 42.93
CA GLN A 102 -3.28 5.58 43.96
C GLN A 102 -3.84 6.10 45.29
N LYS A 103 -4.95 5.52 45.73
CA LYS A 103 -5.43 5.68 47.10
C LYS A 103 -4.42 4.99 48.02
N SER A 104 -3.58 5.77 48.70
CA SER A 104 -2.73 5.30 49.79
C SER A 104 -3.62 4.73 50.91
N GLN A 105 -3.75 3.40 50.98
CA GLN A 105 -4.35 2.74 52.14
C GLN A 105 -3.39 2.88 53.32
N LYS A 106 -3.70 3.82 54.20
CA LYS A 106 -3.04 4.00 55.49
C LYS A 106 -3.36 2.80 56.38
N VAL A 107 -2.43 1.85 56.50
CA VAL A 107 -2.54 0.70 57.39
C VAL A 107 -2.33 1.19 58.83
N THR A 108 -3.42 1.34 59.58
CA THR A 108 -3.40 1.60 61.03
C THR A 108 -3.08 0.30 61.76
N ARG A 109 -1.82 0.14 62.18
CA ARG A 109 -1.37 -0.97 63.02
C ARG A 109 -1.84 -0.71 64.47
N ARG A 110 -3.02 -1.23 64.84
CA ARG A 110 -3.50 -1.19 66.24
C ARG A 110 -2.62 -2.11 67.08
N ARG A 111 -1.74 -1.52 67.90
CA ARG A 111 -1.13 -2.20 69.05
C ARG A 111 -2.26 -2.68 69.96
N ARG A 112 -2.34 -4.00 70.16
CA ARG A 112 -3.05 -4.55 71.32
C ARG A 112 -2.06 -4.65 72.48
N SER A 113 -2.60 -4.20 73.61
CA SER A 113 -2.07 -4.26 74.97
C SER A 113 -1.65 -5.66 75.39
#